data_AF-A0A158G244-F1
#
_entry.id   AF-A0A158G244-F1
#
_cell.length_a   1.000
_cell.length_b   1.000
_cell.length_c   1.000
_cell.angle_alpha   90.00
_cell.angle_beta   90.00
_cell.angle_gamma   90.00
#
_symmetry.space_group_name_H-M   'P 1'
#
loop_
_entity.id
_entity.type
_entity.pdbx_description
1 polymer ?
#
loop_
_entity_poly.entity_id
_entity_poly.type
_entity_poly.pdbx_seq_one_letter_code
_entity_poly.pdbx_strand_id
1 'polypeptide(L)'
;MSAREQFDRYYEESGGCLLATVKEKHWETWQAAQSALLAANGPAVEMRVLPDAGCECRSCLEGKTFEVGGRDWPILATRMVLCATCGNKRCPHANDHRNACTNSNERGQPGSAYA
;
A
#
# COMPACT_ATOMS: atom_id res chain seq x y z
N MET A 1 -7.88 2.20 -17.77
CA MET A 1 -6.89 3.22 -17.37
C MET A 1 -5.59 2.95 -18.12
N SER A 2 -5.21 3.84 -19.00
CA SER A 2 -3.98 3.81 -19.80
C SER A 2 -2.72 3.94 -18.94
N ALA A 3 -1.57 3.59 -19.50
CA ALA A 3 -0.27 3.75 -18.84
C ALA A 3 0.00 5.22 -18.45
N ARG A 4 -0.46 6.17 -19.28
CA ARG A 4 -0.33 7.60 -19.01
C ARG A 4 -1.18 8.03 -17.83
N GLU A 5 -2.45 7.61 -17.79
CA GLU A 5 -3.35 7.89 -16.66
C GLU A 5 -2.83 7.29 -15.34
N GLN A 6 -2.23 6.10 -15.39
CA GLN A 6 -1.58 5.48 -14.22
C GLN A 6 -0.38 6.30 -13.72
N PHE A 7 0.49 6.72 -14.63
CA PHE A 7 1.64 7.55 -14.30
C PHE A 7 1.20 8.90 -13.72
N ASP A 8 0.26 9.58 -14.38
CA ASP A 8 -0.19 10.92 -13.98
C ASP A 8 -0.77 10.90 -12.56
N ARG A 9 -1.64 9.93 -12.26
CA ARG A 9 -2.23 9.77 -10.92
C ARG A 9 -1.17 9.54 -9.86
N TYR A 10 -0.26 8.59 -10.08
CA TYR A 10 0.80 8.30 -9.11
C TYR A 10 1.76 9.47 -8.91
N TYR A 11 2.14 10.13 -10.00
CA TYR A 11 3.06 11.26 -9.96
C TYR A 11 2.50 12.38 -9.07
N GLU A 12 1.20 12.64 -9.18
CA GLU A 12 0.49 13.63 -8.36
C GLU A 12 0.32 13.16 -6.91
N GLU A 13 -0.12 11.92 -6.69
CA GLU A 13 -0.28 11.33 -5.35
C GLU A 13 1.03 11.28 -4.55
N SER A 14 2.16 11.06 -5.22
CA SER A 14 3.50 11.00 -4.62
C SER A 14 4.12 12.38 -4.35
N GLY A 15 3.40 13.46 -4.64
CA GLY A 15 3.92 14.82 -4.51
C GLY A 15 5.04 15.14 -5.50
N GLY A 16 5.01 14.54 -6.70
CA GLY A 16 5.93 14.82 -7.78
C GLY A 16 5.90 16.30 -8.21
N CYS A 17 6.95 16.76 -8.88
CA CYS A 17 7.07 18.14 -9.31
C CYS A 17 6.00 18.51 -10.34
N LEU A 18 5.03 19.36 -9.95
CA LEU A 18 3.89 19.73 -10.81
C LEU A 18 4.25 20.64 -12.00
N LEU A 19 5.53 21.00 -12.16
CA LEU A 19 5.99 21.66 -13.38
C LEU A 19 5.85 20.70 -14.56
N ALA A 20 5.01 21.06 -15.53
CA ALA A 20 4.68 20.21 -16.67
C ALA A 20 5.93 19.68 -17.40
N THR A 21 6.95 20.51 -17.58
CA THR A 21 8.21 20.12 -18.23
C THR A 21 8.97 19.03 -17.47
N VAL A 22 8.94 19.05 -16.14
CA VAL A 22 9.58 18.03 -15.29
C VAL A 22 8.76 16.74 -15.30
N LYS A 23 7.42 16.85 -15.22
CA LYS A 23 6.50 15.72 -15.30
C LYS A 23 6.65 14.96 -16.63
N GLU A 24 6.71 15.67 -17.76
CA GLU A 24 6.95 15.05 -19.08
C GLU A 24 8.32 14.35 -19.14
N LYS A 25 9.38 14.96 -18.59
CA LYS A 25 10.69 14.33 -18.62
C LYS A 25 10.75 13.03 -17.81
N HIS A 26 10.03 13.00 -16.69
CA HIS A 26 9.89 11.80 -15.87
C HIS A 26 9.04 10.73 -16.59
N TRP A 27 8.02 11.14 -17.34
CA TRP A 27 7.23 10.24 -18.19
C TRP A 27 8.08 9.57 -19.28
N GLU A 28 8.92 10.33 -19.99
CA GLU A 28 9.85 9.78 -20.98
C GLU A 28 10.79 8.75 -20.37
N THR A 29 11.31 9.05 -19.17
CA THR A 29 12.22 8.15 -18.44
C THR A 29 11.51 6.87 -18.02
N TRP A 30 10.26 6.99 -17.58
CA TRP A 30 9.40 5.85 -17.26
C TRP A 30 9.16 4.96 -18.48
N GLN A 31 8.86 5.53 -19.64
CA GLN A 31 8.68 4.79 -20.90
C GLN A 31 9.96 4.06 -21.33
N ALA A 32 11.11 4.71 -21.19
CA ALA A 32 12.40 4.10 -21.51
C ALA A 32 12.69 2.89 -20.61
N ALA A 33 12.42 3.00 -19.31
CA ALA A 33 12.57 1.90 -18.35
C ALA A 33 11.63 0.73 -18.66
N GLN A 34 10.35 1.02 -18.94
CA GLN A 34 9.37 0.00 -19.34
C GLN A 34 9.82 -0.74 -20.62
N SER A 35 10.32 -0.02 -21.61
CA SER A 35 10.80 -0.60 -22.87
C SER A 35 12.01 -1.51 -22.65
N ALA A 36 12.95 -1.10 -21.80
CA ALA A 36 14.11 -1.90 -21.44
C ALA A 36 13.73 -3.21 -20.73
N LEU A 37 12.75 -3.15 -19.81
CA LEU A 37 12.27 -4.34 -19.09
C LEU A 37 11.56 -5.33 -20.00
N LEU A 38 10.73 -4.85 -20.94
CA LEU A 38 10.08 -5.69 -21.94
C LEU A 38 11.11 -6.37 -22.86
N ALA A 39 12.14 -5.64 -23.28
CA ALA A 39 13.21 -6.20 -24.11
C ALA A 39 14.00 -7.30 -23.37
N ALA A 40 14.23 -7.13 -22.07
CA ALA A 40 15.01 -8.08 -21.27
C ALA A 40 14.21 -9.31 -20.82
N ASN A 41 12.90 -9.17 -20.55
CA ASN A 41 12.11 -10.19 -19.86
C ASN A 41 10.89 -10.69 -20.66
N GLY A 42 10.67 -10.15 -21.85
CA GLY A 42 9.51 -10.47 -22.68
C GLY A 42 8.21 -9.76 -22.22
N PRO A 43 7.08 -10.03 -22.89
CA PRO A 43 5.83 -9.26 -22.74
C PRO A 43 5.11 -9.45 -21.39
N ALA A 44 5.61 -10.32 -20.51
CA ALA A 44 4.98 -10.62 -19.22
C ALA A 44 5.33 -9.62 -18.09
N VAL A 45 6.22 -8.65 -18.35
CA VAL A 45 6.69 -7.70 -17.33
C VAL A 45 6.21 -6.28 -17.62
N GLU A 46 5.28 -5.79 -16.80
CA GLU A 46 4.80 -4.41 -16.81
C GLU A 46 5.23 -3.70 -15.51
N MET A 47 5.88 -2.54 -15.63
CA MET A 47 6.09 -1.63 -14.52
C MET A 47 4.75 -1.05 -14.11
N ARG A 48 4.24 -1.54 -12.99
CA ARG A 48 3.10 -0.93 -12.32
C ARG A 48 3.59 -0.20 -11.10
N VAL A 49 3.00 0.95 -10.88
CA VAL A 49 3.04 1.60 -9.58
C VAL A 49 2.32 0.65 -8.62
N LEU A 50 3.07 0.07 -7.69
CA LEU A 50 2.47 -0.46 -6.48
C LEU A 50 2.08 0.77 -5.66
N PRO A 51 0.80 0.92 -5.24
CA PRO A 51 0.48 1.95 -4.27
C PRO A 51 1.42 1.76 -3.08
N ASP A 52 1.83 2.86 -2.43
CA ASP A 52 2.47 2.79 -1.13
C ASP A 52 1.70 1.75 -0.32
N ALA A 53 2.41 0.76 0.22
CA ALA A 53 1.80 -0.21 1.13
C ALA A 53 1.37 0.59 2.36
N GLY A 54 0.25 1.28 2.24
CA GLY A 54 -0.27 2.18 3.25
C GLY A 54 -0.41 1.41 4.54
N CYS A 55 -0.30 2.10 5.66
CA CYS A 55 -0.35 1.45 6.96
C CYS A 55 -1.52 0.45 7.06
N GLU A 56 -1.18 -0.81 7.34
CA GLU A 56 -2.14 -1.92 7.47
C GLU A 56 -2.50 -2.21 8.93
N CYS A 57 -2.24 -1.26 9.85
CA CYS A 57 -2.73 -1.38 11.22
C CYS A 57 -4.27 -1.31 11.24
N ARG A 58 -4.89 -1.82 12.30
CA ARG A 58 -6.35 -1.90 12.40
C ARG A 58 -7.01 -0.52 12.26
N SER A 59 -6.50 0.51 12.94
CA SER A 59 -7.01 1.89 12.82
C SER A 59 -6.98 2.42 11.38
N CYS A 60 -5.94 2.09 10.60
CA CYS A 60 -5.81 2.57 9.22
C CYS A 60 -6.62 1.74 8.22
N LEU A 61 -7.07 0.55 8.60
CA LEU A 61 -7.95 -0.31 7.80
C LEU A 61 -9.44 -0.17 8.18
N GLU A 62 -9.74 0.57 9.24
CA GLU A 62 -11.10 0.83 9.68
C GLU A 62 -11.89 1.56 8.59
N GLY A 63 -13.12 1.09 8.33
CA GLY A 63 -13.99 1.62 7.28
C GLY A 63 -13.59 1.24 5.84
N LYS A 64 -12.42 0.64 5.60
CA LYS A 64 -12.02 0.21 4.25
C LYS A 64 -12.70 -1.10 3.86
N THR A 65 -13.18 -1.16 2.62
CA THR A 65 -13.85 -2.32 2.03
C THR A 65 -13.12 -2.80 0.77
N PHE A 66 -13.46 -4.00 0.32
CA PHE A 66 -13.10 -4.50 -1.01
C PHE A 66 -14.29 -5.25 -1.61
N GLU A 67 -14.46 -5.12 -2.92
CA GLU A 67 -15.59 -5.72 -3.62
C GLU A 67 -15.31 -7.20 -3.92
N VAL A 68 -16.28 -8.08 -3.61
CA VAL A 68 -16.30 -9.47 -4.06
C VAL A 68 -17.70 -9.83 -4.50
N GLY A 69 -17.87 -10.09 -5.80
CA GLY A 69 -19.16 -10.51 -6.37
C GLY A 69 -20.25 -9.44 -6.28
N GLY A 70 -19.90 -8.17 -6.49
CA GLY A 70 -20.84 -7.06 -6.41
C GLY A 70 -21.26 -6.69 -4.99
N ARG A 71 -20.48 -7.09 -3.97
CA ARG A 71 -20.70 -6.71 -2.56
C ARG A 71 -19.41 -6.24 -1.92
N ASP A 72 -19.52 -5.19 -1.11
CA ASP A 72 -18.41 -4.67 -0.32
C ASP A 72 -18.23 -5.45 0.98
N TRP A 73 -17.04 -5.99 1.17
CA TRP A 73 -16.64 -6.67 2.40
C TRP A 73 -15.65 -5.81 3.19
N PRO A 74 -15.86 -5.62 4.51
CA PRO A 74 -14.88 -4.94 5.35
C PRO A 74 -13.54 -5.66 5.30
N ILE A 75 -12.45 -4.93 5.06
CA ILE A 75 -11.11 -5.49 5.04
C ILE A 75 -10.80 -6.18 6.37
N LEU A 76 -11.14 -5.57 7.50
CA LEU A 76 -10.90 -6.12 8.83
C LEU A 76 -11.65 -7.42 9.13
N ALA A 77 -12.65 -7.79 8.32
CA ALA A 77 -13.38 -9.05 8.45
C ALA A 77 -12.71 -10.21 7.70
N THR A 78 -11.73 -9.94 6.82
CA THR A 78 -11.19 -10.93 5.89
C THR A 78 -9.70 -11.20 6.06
N ARG A 79 -8.99 -10.39 6.87
CA ARG A 79 -7.54 -10.54 7.11
C ARG A 79 -7.20 -10.49 8.60
N MET A 80 -6.11 -11.16 8.96
CA MET A 80 -5.50 -11.02 10.28
C MET A 80 -4.55 -9.82 10.28
N VAL A 81 -4.82 -8.83 11.12
CA VAL A 81 -3.93 -7.67 11.29
C VAL A 81 -2.80 -8.05 12.24
N LEU A 82 -1.57 -7.95 11.74
CA LEU A 82 -0.34 -8.20 12.49
C LEU A 82 0.49 -6.92 12.60
N CYS A 83 1.28 -6.79 13.66
CA CYS A 83 2.22 -5.69 13.76
C CYS A 83 3.30 -5.82 12.67
N ALA A 84 3.45 -4.79 11.82
CA ALA A 84 4.49 -4.77 10.79
C ALA A 84 5.92 -4.89 11.33
N THR A 85 6.13 -4.54 12.61
CA THR A 85 7.45 -4.56 13.26
C THR A 85 7.78 -5.92 13.87
N CYS A 86 6.82 -6.62 14.49
CA CYS A 86 7.09 -7.86 15.25
C CYS A 86 6.23 -9.08 14.87
N GLY A 87 5.23 -8.92 14.00
CA GLY A 87 4.34 -10.00 13.58
C GLY A 87 3.30 -10.46 14.61
N ASN A 88 3.27 -9.89 15.82
CA ASN A 88 2.30 -10.30 16.85
C ASN A 88 0.93 -9.64 16.66
N LYS A 89 -0.14 -10.45 16.71
CA LYS A 89 -1.53 -9.98 16.56
C LYS A 89 -2.06 -9.20 17.76
N ARG A 90 -1.56 -9.47 18.98
CA ARG A 90 -1.98 -8.75 20.20
C ARG A 90 -1.11 -7.53 20.51
N CYS A 91 -0.08 -7.25 19.71
CA CYS A 91 0.74 -6.07 19.90
C CYS A 91 -0.12 -4.80 19.69
N PRO A 92 -0.07 -3.80 20.58
CA PRO A 92 -0.86 -2.57 20.43
C PRO A 92 -0.47 -1.76 19.18
N HIS A 93 0.76 -1.92 18.68
CA HIS A 93 1.19 -1.36 17.39
C HIS A 93 0.47 -2.01 16.18
N ALA A 94 -0.03 -3.24 16.31
CA ALA A 94 -0.88 -3.86 15.28
C ALA A 94 -2.26 -3.17 15.22
N ASN A 95 -2.75 -2.72 16.37
CA ASN A 95 -4.02 -2.00 16.45
C ASN A 95 -3.87 -0.59 15.86
N ASP A 96 -2.87 0.15 16.33
CA ASP A 96 -2.56 1.51 15.85
C ASP A 96 -1.05 1.69 15.72
N HIS A 97 -0.56 2.05 14.53
CA HIS A 97 0.87 2.22 14.27
C HIS A 97 1.54 3.31 15.11
N ARG A 98 0.76 4.17 15.78
CA ARG A 98 1.26 5.20 16.70
C ARG A 98 1.59 4.64 18.09
N ASN A 99 1.09 3.45 18.43
CA ASN A 99 1.39 2.80 19.71
C ASN A 99 2.78 2.18 19.67
N ALA A 100 3.44 2.10 20.83
CA ALA A 100 4.72 1.40 20.94
C ALA A 100 4.58 -0.09 20.61
N CYS A 101 5.56 -0.64 19.89
CA CYS A 101 5.66 -2.09 19.71
C CYS A 101 6.15 -2.73 21.01
N THR A 102 5.39 -3.68 21.54
CA THR A 102 5.73 -4.43 22.77
C THR A 102 6.49 -5.72 22.48
N ASN A 103 6.61 -6.11 21.20
CA ASN A 103 7.15 -7.39 20.77
C ASN A 103 6.51 -8.60 21.48
N SER A 104 5.22 -8.53 21.81
CA SER A 104 4.52 -9.56 22.59
C SER A 104 3.16 -9.94 22.01
N ASN A 105 2.78 -11.20 22.20
CA ASN A 105 1.45 -11.73 21.88
C ASN A 105 0.62 -12.04 23.13
N GLU A 106 1.07 -11.64 24.32
CA GLU A 106 0.37 -11.85 25.59
C GLU A 106 -0.96 -11.11 25.65
N ARG A 107 -1.88 -11.58 26.51
CA ARG A 107 -3.20 -10.96 26.72
C ARG A 107 -3.10 -9.71 27.62
N GLY A 108 -4.12 -8.86 27.63
CA GLY A 108 -4.19 -7.70 28.54
C GLY A 108 -3.25 -6.54 28.21
N GLN A 109 -2.61 -6.54 27.05
CA GLN A 109 -1.72 -5.45 26.64
C GLN A 109 -2.53 -4.16 26.38
N PRO A 110 -2.26 -3.03 27.07
CA PRO A 110 -2.97 -1.78 26.85
C PRO A 110 -2.87 -1.29 25.40
N GLY A 111 -4.00 -0.90 24.81
CA GLY A 111 -4.08 -0.45 23.41
C GLY A 111 -4.15 -1.57 22.37
N SER A 112 -4.13 -2.84 22.80
CA SER A 112 -4.39 -3.99 21.94
C SER A 112 -5.87 -4.11 21.58
N ALA A 113 -6.19 -4.49 20.34
CA ALA A 113 -7.54 -4.84 19.93
C ALA A 113 -8.07 -6.13 20.59
N TYR A 114 -7.17 -6.92 21.19
CA TYR A 114 -7.45 -8.22 21.79
C TYR A 114 -7.01 -8.27 23.26
N ALA A 115 -7.07 -7.13 23.95
CA ALA A 115 -6.76 -7.02 25.37
C ALA A 115 -7.61 -8.00 26.20
#